data_AF-A0A2E9A811-F1
#
_entry.id   AF-A0A2E9A811-F1
#
_cell.length_a   1.000
_cell.length_b   1.000
_cell.length_c   1.000
_cell.angle_alpha   90.00
_cell.angle_beta   90.00
_cell.angle_gamma   90.00
#
_symmetry.space_group_name_H-M   'P 1'
#
loop_
_entity.id
_entity.type
_entity.pdbx_description
1 polymer ?
#
loop_
_entity_poly.entity_id
_entity_poly.type
_entity_poly.pdbx_seq_one_letter_code
_entity_poly.pdbx_strand_id
1 'polypeptide(L)'
;MGAPMYGAIGDYMYPDTDSAAEMTEIMRTEGAAFARDGAPRLPDGREWPRYDPEKPAFMRLDVGGQLGLSDDVPGRDKLLSRVAVSDAVSELERCLLVWELLTAVGVPSYEAYDTWEEGRCAAVDAPGEKRRIREALEAEYGSIYFSG
;
A
#
# COMPACT_ATOMS: atom_id res chain seq x y z
N MET A 1 -25.46 -19.27 -2.92
CA MET A 1 -24.68 -18.11 -2.42
C MET A 1 -23.22 -18.42 -2.67
N GLY A 2 -22.42 -17.73 -3.48
CA GLY A 2 -22.61 -16.71 -4.51
C GLY A 2 -21.29 -16.69 -5.28
N ALA A 3 -21.31 -16.76 -6.61
CA ALA A 3 -20.12 -16.77 -7.47
C ALA A 3 -20.28 -15.70 -8.56
N PRO A 4 -19.20 -15.03 -9.01
CA PRO A 4 -18.23 -14.23 -8.27
C PRO A 4 -18.56 -12.73 -8.43
N MET A 5 -18.27 -11.90 -7.42
CA MET A 5 -18.54 -10.46 -7.39
C MET A 5 -17.87 -9.64 -8.53
N TYR A 6 -17.01 -10.26 -9.34
CA TYR A 6 -16.18 -9.58 -10.35
C TYR A 6 -15.94 -10.40 -11.65
N GLY A 7 -16.79 -11.40 -11.95
CA GLY A 7 -16.65 -12.20 -13.17
C GLY A 7 -15.34 -13.01 -13.23
N ALA A 8 -14.78 -13.20 -14.42
CA ALA A 8 -13.61 -14.05 -14.67
C ALA A 8 -12.32 -13.62 -13.94
N ILE A 9 -12.27 -12.38 -13.39
CA ILE A 9 -11.13 -11.91 -12.60
C ILE A 9 -11.28 -12.18 -11.10
N GLY A 10 -12.45 -12.65 -10.67
CA GLY A 10 -12.78 -12.84 -9.25
C GLY A 10 -11.78 -13.74 -8.54
N ASP A 11 -11.40 -14.85 -9.18
CA ASP A 11 -10.45 -15.82 -8.63
C ASP A 11 -9.03 -15.24 -8.48
N TYR A 12 -8.69 -14.21 -9.28
CA TYR A 12 -7.43 -13.48 -9.14
C TYR A 12 -7.47 -12.43 -8.03
N MET A 13 -8.60 -11.73 -7.88
CA MET A 13 -8.73 -10.65 -6.88
C MET A 13 -9.03 -11.18 -5.48
N TYR A 14 -9.74 -12.30 -5.38
CA TYR A 14 -10.12 -12.94 -4.12
C TYR A 14 -9.82 -14.44 -4.21
N PRO A 15 -8.54 -14.81 -4.26
CA PRO A 15 -8.15 -16.21 -4.39
C PRO A 15 -8.56 -17.00 -3.15
N ASP A 16 -9.16 -18.17 -3.36
CA ASP A 16 -9.53 -19.09 -2.28
C ASP A 16 -8.25 -19.80 -1.77
N THR A 17 -7.65 -19.19 -0.75
CA THR A 17 -6.35 -19.58 -0.18
C THR A 17 -6.45 -19.62 1.34
N ASP A 18 -5.59 -20.42 1.97
CA ASP A 18 -5.53 -20.51 3.44
C ASP A 18 -5.28 -19.14 4.07
N SER A 19 -4.43 -18.30 3.47
CA SER A 19 -4.17 -16.94 3.94
C SER A 19 -5.39 -16.03 3.81
N ALA A 20 -6.18 -16.14 2.74
CA ALA A 20 -7.42 -15.39 2.59
C ALA A 20 -8.48 -15.84 3.60
N ALA A 21 -8.59 -17.15 3.86
CA ALA A 21 -9.49 -17.70 4.87
C ALA A 21 -9.11 -17.23 6.28
N GLU A 22 -7.82 -17.27 6.62
CA GLU A 22 -7.30 -16.79 7.92
C GLU A 22 -7.50 -15.28 8.09
N MET A 23 -7.20 -14.47 7.07
CA MET A 23 -7.48 -13.04 7.10
C MET A 23 -8.96 -12.74 7.29
N THR A 24 -9.84 -13.54 6.66
CA THR A 24 -11.30 -13.43 6.84
C THR A 24 -11.70 -13.72 8.29
N GLU A 25 -11.08 -14.72 8.92
CA GLU A 25 -11.31 -15.02 10.35
C GLU A 25 -10.87 -13.87 11.25
N ILE A 26 -9.69 -13.32 11.00
CA ILE A 26 -9.13 -12.18 11.74
C ILE A 26 -10.09 -10.98 11.67
N MET A 27 -10.46 -10.55 10.47
CA MET A 27 -11.32 -9.38 10.27
C MET A 27 -12.71 -9.58 10.86
N ARG A 28 -13.28 -10.79 10.74
CA ARG A 28 -14.60 -11.08 11.31
C ARG A 28 -14.58 -11.06 12.83
N THR A 29 -13.56 -11.67 13.44
CA THR A 29 -13.44 -11.75 14.90
C THR A 29 -13.16 -10.38 15.50
N GLU A 30 -12.26 -9.62 14.89
CA GLU A 30 -11.92 -8.25 15.29
C GLU A 30 -13.16 -7.36 15.23
N GLY A 31 -13.87 -7.35 14.10
CA GLY A 31 -15.06 -6.53 13.90
C GLY A 31 -16.21 -6.94 14.82
N ALA A 32 -16.40 -8.24 15.07
CA ALA A 32 -17.43 -8.72 15.98
C ALA A 32 -17.14 -8.36 17.45
N ALA A 33 -15.89 -8.42 17.88
CA ALA A 33 -15.48 -7.99 19.21
C ALA A 33 -15.66 -6.47 19.37
N PHE A 34 -15.21 -5.69 18.38
CA PHE A 34 -15.39 -4.24 18.38
C PHE A 34 -16.87 -3.84 18.43
N ALA A 35 -17.73 -4.48 17.62
CA ALA A 35 -19.16 -4.18 17.59
C ALA A 35 -19.87 -4.48 18.93
N ARG A 36 -19.39 -5.48 19.68
CA ARG A 36 -19.96 -5.86 20.98
C ARG A 36 -19.45 -4.98 22.13
N ASP A 37 -18.14 -4.78 22.17
CA ASP A 37 -17.44 -4.28 23.38
C ASP A 37 -16.80 -2.90 23.17
N GLY A 38 -16.81 -2.37 21.93
CA GLY A 38 -16.09 -1.15 21.57
C GLY A 38 -14.56 -1.31 21.57
N ALA A 39 -14.06 -2.53 21.69
CA ALA A 39 -12.65 -2.87 21.72
C ALA A 39 -12.40 -4.09 20.81
N PRO A 40 -11.50 -3.99 19.82
CA PRO A 40 -11.20 -5.12 18.97
C PRO A 40 -10.35 -6.18 19.68
N ARG A 41 -10.52 -7.44 19.26
CA ARG A 41 -9.76 -8.58 19.76
C ARG A 41 -9.42 -9.52 18.62
N LEU A 42 -8.19 -9.99 18.58
CA LEU A 42 -7.73 -10.95 17.58
C LEU A 42 -8.23 -12.38 17.90
N PRO A 43 -8.26 -13.29 16.90
CA PRO A 43 -8.66 -14.69 17.12
C PRO A 43 -7.85 -15.42 18.20
N ASP A 44 -6.59 -15.08 18.37
CA ASP A 44 -5.70 -15.64 19.40
C ASP A 44 -5.81 -14.96 20.77
N GLY A 45 -6.76 -14.04 20.93
CA GLY A 45 -7.04 -13.34 22.18
C GLY A 45 -6.15 -12.13 22.44
N ARG A 46 -5.20 -11.80 21.56
CA ARG A 46 -4.41 -10.56 21.69
C ARG A 46 -5.31 -9.33 21.58
N GLU A 47 -5.02 -8.34 22.41
CA GLU A 47 -5.71 -7.05 22.39
C GLU A 47 -5.16 -6.16 21.28
N TRP A 48 -6.06 -5.42 20.64
CA TRP A 48 -5.71 -4.30 19.79
C TRP A 48 -5.77 -3.02 20.63
N PRO A 49 -4.61 -2.48 21.09
CA PRO A 49 -4.57 -1.28 21.93
C PRO A 49 -5.06 -0.04 21.19
N ARG A 50 -5.56 0.94 21.95
CA ARG A 50 -5.85 2.26 21.41
C ARG A 50 -4.56 2.92 20.90
N TYR A 51 -4.70 3.74 19.87
CA TYR A 51 -3.60 4.52 19.34
C TYR A 51 -3.05 5.50 20.39
N ASP A 52 -1.73 5.57 20.48
CA ASP A 52 -0.98 6.51 21.31
C ASP A 52 -0.05 7.34 20.41
N PRO A 53 -0.23 8.66 20.31
CA PRO A 53 0.64 9.51 19.49
C PRO A 53 2.07 9.64 20.03
N GLU A 54 2.30 9.40 21.32
CA GLU A 54 3.65 9.43 21.92
C GLU A 54 4.41 8.13 21.65
N LYS A 55 3.68 7.03 21.48
CA LYS A 55 4.21 5.68 21.19
C LYS A 55 3.38 5.01 20.10
N PRO A 56 3.47 5.50 18.85
CA PRO A 56 2.64 4.99 17.76
C PRO A 56 2.98 3.53 17.47
N ALA A 57 2.02 2.64 17.76
CA ALA A 57 2.04 1.25 17.35
C ALA A 57 0.78 0.98 16.53
N PHE A 58 0.96 0.35 15.38
CA PHE A 58 -0.12 0.04 14.44
C PHE A 58 -0.34 -1.46 14.41
N MET A 59 -1.59 -1.89 14.32
CA MET A 59 -1.88 -3.31 14.07
C MET A 59 -1.53 -3.63 12.63
N ARG A 60 -0.58 -4.54 12.43
CA ARG A 60 -0.29 -5.17 11.16
C ARG A 60 -1.24 -6.34 10.98
N LEU A 61 -2.19 -6.17 10.06
CA LEU A 61 -3.14 -7.19 9.65
C LEU A 61 -2.48 -8.08 8.60
N ASP A 62 -2.00 -9.23 9.05
CA ASP A 62 -1.37 -10.26 8.22
C ASP A 62 -1.74 -11.64 8.81
N VAL A 63 -1.20 -12.73 8.27
CA VAL A 63 -1.47 -14.10 8.72
C VAL A 63 -0.30 -14.68 9.52
N GLY A 64 -0.59 -15.69 10.33
CA GLY A 64 0.39 -16.41 11.15
C GLY A 64 1.24 -15.49 12.03
N GLY A 65 2.57 -15.70 12.03
CA GLY A 65 3.51 -14.93 12.84
C GLY A 65 3.68 -13.46 12.43
N GLN A 66 3.08 -13.03 11.31
CA GLN A 66 3.12 -11.63 10.88
C GLN A 66 1.96 -10.80 11.47
N LEU A 67 0.85 -11.42 11.90
CA LEU A 67 -0.19 -10.71 12.63
C LEU A 67 0.36 -10.13 13.93
N GLY A 68 0.19 -8.84 14.18
CA GLY A 68 0.59 -8.23 15.45
C GLY A 68 0.82 -6.74 15.40
N LEU A 69 1.27 -6.17 16.51
CA LEU A 69 1.63 -4.76 16.59
C LEU A 69 2.98 -4.49 15.92
N SER A 70 3.05 -3.40 15.17
CA SER A 70 4.25 -2.88 14.54
C SER A 70 4.43 -1.42 14.91
N ASP A 71 5.59 -1.07 15.45
CA ASP A 71 6.08 0.30 15.62
C ASP A 71 7.04 0.71 14.49
N ASP A 72 7.41 -0.23 13.60
CA ASP A 72 8.23 0.05 12.41
C ASP A 72 7.38 0.62 11.27
N VAL A 73 6.87 1.83 11.48
CA VAL A 73 6.19 2.62 10.44
C VAL A 73 7.06 3.84 10.14
N PRO A 74 8.03 3.71 9.21
CA PRO A 74 8.92 4.82 8.87
C PRO A 74 8.11 5.99 8.27
N GLY A 75 8.39 7.20 8.75
CA GLY A 75 7.85 8.41 8.14
C GLY A 75 8.36 8.63 6.72
N ARG A 76 7.68 9.51 5.97
CA ARG A 76 7.99 9.82 4.57
C ARG A 76 9.46 10.17 4.34
N ASP A 77 10.06 10.98 5.21
CA ASP A 77 11.46 11.40 5.07
C ASP A 77 12.44 10.22 5.24
N LYS A 78 12.14 9.30 6.15
CA LYS A 78 12.93 8.06 6.34
C LYS A 78 12.75 7.11 5.15
N LEU A 79 11.60 7.11 4.50
CA LEU A 79 11.39 6.36 3.26
C LEU A 79 12.18 6.98 2.10
N LEU A 80 12.13 8.31 1.95
CA LEU A 80 12.89 9.03 0.93
C LEU A 80 14.40 8.82 1.08
N SER A 81 14.93 8.84 2.31
CA SER A 81 16.35 8.56 2.55
C SER A 81 16.75 7.13 2.20
N ARG A 82 15.86 6.14 2.41
CA ARG A 82 16.08 4.76 1.95
C ARG A 82 16.10 4.67 0.43
N VAL A 83 15.21 5.40 -0.25
CA VAL A 83 15.15 5.43 -1.73
C VAL A 83 16.40 6.07 -2.33
N ALA A 84 16.93 7.13 -1.70
CA ALA A 84 18.15 7.82 -2.15
C ALA A 84 19.37 6.89 -2.27
N VAL A 85 19.48 5.92 -1.37
CA VAL A 85 20.64 4.99 -1.28
C VAL A 85 20.33 3.57 -1.79
N SER A 86 19.13 3.32 -2.31
CA SER A 86 18.72 1.98 -2.74
C SER A 86 19.36 1.59 -4.07
N ASP A 87 20.03 0.45 -4.13
CA ASP A 87 20.54 -0.13 -5.39
C ASP A 87 19.51 -1.00 -6.13
N ALA A 88 18.28 -1.11 -5.60
CA ALA A 88 17.24 -1.97 -6.17
C ALA A 88 16.52 -1.36 -7.39
N VAL A 89 16.76 -0.08 -7.70
CA VAL A 89 16.05 0.69 -8.72
C VAL A 89 17.03 1.47 -9.59
N SER A 90 16.72 1.58 -10.87
CA SER A 90 17.38 2.53 -11.78
C SER A 90 17.10 3.98 -11.38
N GLU A 91 17.84 4.95 -11.93
CA GLU A 91 17.60 6.37 -11.65
C GLU A 91 16.18 6.81 -12.05
N LEU A 92 15.66 6.33 -13.19
CA LEU A 92 14.30 6.65 -13.62
C LEU A 92 13.27 6.07 -12.63
N GLU A 93 13.39 4.79 -12.29
CA GLU A 93 12.50 4.14 -11.31
C GLU A 93 12.59 4.80 -9.94
N ARG A 94 13.78 5.24 -9.53
CA ARG A 94 13.98 6.01 -8.30
C ARG A 94 13.17 7.30 -8.32
N CYS A 95 13.29 8.08 -9.39
CA CYS A 95 12.54 9.32 -9.51
C CYS A 95 11.02 9.09 -9.59
N LEU A 96 10.57 8.05 -10.31
CA LEU A 96 9.16 7.66 -10.30
C LEU A 96 8.68 7.27 -8.90
N LEU A 97 9.48 6.52 -8.13
CA LEU A 97 9.13 6.14 -6.77
C LEU A 97 9.07 7.34 -5.81
N VAL A 98 10.01 8.27 -5.93
CA VAL A 98 10.02 9.53 -5.16
C VAL A 98 8.80 10.39 -5.51
N TRP A 99 8.45 10.47 -6.79
CA TRP A 99 7.24 11.14 -7.24
C TRP A 99 6.00 10.56 -6.57
N GLU A 100 5.82 9.23 -6.55
CA GLU A 100 4.69 8.58 -5.86
C GLU A 100 4.71 8.88 -4.36
N LEU A 101 5.86 8.75 -3.70
CA LEU A 101 5.99 8.99 -2.26
C LEU A 101 5.63 10.43 -1.86
N LEU A 102 5.94 11.41 -2.71
CA LEU A 102 5.70 12.82 -2.45
C LEU A 102 4.32 13.31 -2.87
N THR A 103 3.71 12.69 -3.87
CA THR A 103 2.46 13.22 -4.48
C THR A 103 1.24 12.34 -4.24
N ALA A 104 1.41 11.04 -3.98
CA ALA A 104 0.31 10.11 -3.72
C ALA A 104 0.12 9.79 -2.22
N VAL A 105 1.13 10.05 -1.38
CA VAL A 105 1.08 9.72 0.06
C VAL A 105 1.00 10.98 0.93
N GLY A 106 -0.08 11.08 1.71
CA GLY A 106 -0.31 12.18 2.64
C GLY A 106 -0.66 13.49 1.92
N VAL A 107 -0.05 14.59 2.35
CA VAL A 107 -0.20 15.89 1.69
C VAL A 107 0.76 15.95 0.49
N PRO A 108 0.25 16.09 -0.75
CA PRO A 108 1.07 16.15 -1.95
C PRO A 108 2.06 17.33 -1.92
N SER A 109 3.30 17.09 -2.34
CA SER A 109 4.32 18.13 -2.46
C SER A 109 5.11 17.98 -3.76
N TYR A 110 4.74 18.77 -4.77
CA TYR A 110 5.43 18.80 -6.06
C TYR A 110 6.78 19.55 -5.97
N GLU A 111 6.85 20.63 -5.19
CA GLU A 111 8.09 21.37 -4.97
C GLU A 111 9.16 20.52 -4.27
N ALA A 112 8.74 19.64 -3.34
CA ALA A 112 9.67 18.72 -2.70
C ALA A 112 10.28 17.73 -3.68
N TYR A 113 9.58 17.39 -4.78
CA TYR A 113 10.13 16.51 -5.81
C TYR A 113 11.24 17.21 -6.60
N ASP A 114 11.01 18.46 -7.00
CA ASP A 114 11.97 19.26 -7.76
C ASP A 114 13.25 19.58 -6.99
N THR A 115 13.17 19.60 -5.65
CA THR A 115 14.29 19.94 -4.76
C THR A 115 14.93 18.73 -4.08
N TRP A 116 14.34 17.54 -4.22
CA TRP A 116 14.81 16.32 -3.56
C TRP A 116 16.24 15.96 -4.00
N GLU A 117 17.11 15.67 -3.03
CA GLU A 117 18.53 15.31 -3.24
C GLU A 117 19.25 16.27 -4.21
N GLU A 118 19.24 17.57 -3.88
CA GLU A 118 19.87 18.63 -4.69
C GLU A 118 19.32 18.70 -6.14
N GLY A 119 18.05 18.35 -6.31
CA GLY A 119 17.37 18.34 -7.61
C GLY A 119 17.69 17.12 -8.46
N ARG A 120 18.09 15.99 -7.85
CA ARG A 120 18.40 14.73 -8.55
C ARG A 120 17.33 14.30 -9.55
N CYS A 121 16.06 14.57 -9.24
CA CYS A 121 14.91 14.21 -10.08
C CYS A 121 14.28 15.39 -10.84
N ALA A 122 14.81 16.61 -10.72
CA ALA A 122 14.22 17.83 -11.27
C ALA A 122 14.05 17.81 -12.80
N ALA A 123 14.91 17.06 -13.51
CA ALA A 123 14.84 16.94 -14.97
C ALA A 123 13.90 15.82 -15.46
N VAL A 124 13.35 15.01 -14.56
CA VAL A 124 12.50 13.86 -14.91
C VAL A 124 11.03 14.25 -14.86
N ASP A 125 10.36 14.28 -16.03
CA ASP A 125 8.90 14.38 -16.14
C ASP A 125 8.24 13.05 -15.71
N ALA A 126 8.15 12.82 -14.40
CA ALA A 126 7.53 11.62 -13.85
C ALA A 126 6.09 11.41 -14.34
N PRO A 127 5.20 12.43 -14.40
CA PRO A 127 3.89 12.30 -15.03
C PRO A 127 3.95 11.83 -16.48
N GLY A 128 4.86 12.38 -17.29
CA GLY A 128 5.07 11.98 -18.67
C GLY A 128 5.50 10.54 -18.81
N GLU A 129 6.48 10.11 -18.01
CA GLU A 129 6.96 8.74 -18.01
C GLU A 129 5.88 7.75 -17.59
N LYS A 130 5.07 8.07 -16.57
CA LYS A 130 3.92 7.25 -16.18
C LYS A 130 2.89 7.13 -17.31
N ARG A 131 2.59 8.21 -18.04
CA ARG A 131 1.69 8.17 -19.20
C ARG A 131 2.25 7.27 -20.29
N ARG A 132 3.54 7.43 -20.62
CA ARG A 132 4.23 6.61 -21.62
C ARG A 132 4.20 5.12 -21.27
N ILE A 133 4.46 4.77 -20.00
CA ILE A 133 4.40 3.38 -19.51
C ILE A 133 2.97 2.84 -19.64
N ARG A 134 1.96 3.60 -19.21
CA ARG A 134 0.55 3.20 -19.35
C ARG A 134 0.17 2.96 -20.80
N GLU A 135 0.49 3.89 -21.70
CA GLU A 135 0.18 3.79 -23.13
C GLU A 135 0.86 2.57 -23.77
N ALA A 136 2.10 2.27 -23.38
CA ALA A 136 2.79 1.06 -23.82
C ALA A 136 2.09 -0.22 -23.34
N LEU A 137 1.68 -0.28 -22.06
CA LEU A 137 0.96 -1.42 -21.51
C LEU A 137 -0.42 -1.60 -22.16
N GLU A 138 -1.15 -0.50 -22.41
CA GLU A 138 -2.44 -0.53 -23.10
C GLU A 138 -2.32 -0.99 -24.56
N ALA A 139 -1.24 -0.60 -25.25
CA ALA A 139 -0.97 -1.05 -26.60
C ALA A 139 -0.63 -2.55 -26.67
N GLU A 140 0.04 -3.08 -25.64
CA GLU A 140 0.45 -4.49 -25.57
C GLU A 140 -0.68 -5.41 -25.10
N TYR A 141 -1.40 -5.02 -24.04
CA TYR A 141 -2.36 -5.88 -23.35
C TYR A 141 -3.83 -5.48 -23.57
N GLY A 142 -4.08 -4.35 -24.23
CA GLY A 142 -5.41 -3.76 -24.37
C GLY A 142 -5.80 -2.92 -23.15
N SER A 143 -6.92 -2.20 -23.28
CA SER A 143 -7.46 -1.35 -22.22
C SER A 143 -8.65 -2.00 -21.53
N ILE A 144 -8.73 -1.84 -20.20
CA ILE A 144 -9.91 -2.23 -19.40
C ILE A 144 -11.02 -1.18 -19.45
N TYR A 145 -10.74 0.00 -20.01
CA TYR A 145 -11.72 1.06 -20.17
C TYR A 145 -12.51 0.82 -21.47
N PHE A 146 -13.81 0.60 -21.32
CA PHE A 146 -14.72 0.47 -22.45
C PHE A 146 -14.82 1.84 -23.15
N SER A 147 -14.18 1.98 -24.32
CA SER A 147 -14.36 3.13 -25.20
C SER A 147 -15.55 2.85 -26.13
N GLY A 148 -16.75 3.25 -25.69
CA GLY A 148 -17.94 3.37 -26.54
C GLY A 148 -18.04 4.76 -27.14
#